data_AF-A0A6L7A6N7-F1
#
_entry.id   AF-A0A6L7A6N7-F1
#
_cell.length_a   1.000
_cell.length_b   1.000
_cell.length_c   1.000
_cell.angle_alpha   90.00
_cell.angle_beta   90.00
_cell.angle_gamma   90.00
#
_symmetry.space_group_name_H-M   'P 1'
#
loop_
_entity.id
_entity.type
_entity.pdbx_description
1 polymer ?
#
loop_
_entity_poly.entity_id
_entity_poly.type
_entity_poly.pdbx_seq_one_letter_code
_entity_poly.pdbx_strand_id
1 'polypeptide(L)'
;MDKFLRKISTLLVYLFLICNSILVLGPVIWTIMASFKKGNNLFSSTFSGIEFTFDHYITLFTDTPYMQWYLNTFILATANMLISLIVVTMTAYVFSRYRFRGKRNTLMSILVLQMFPAFLSMTAIYILLSKANLIDTYTGLLLVYVTGSLPFMTWLVKGYFDAIPTSLDEAAKIDGAG
;
A
#
# COMPACT_ATOMS: atom_id res chain seq x y z
N MET A 1 20.74 -9.36 -33.70
CA MET A 1 19.38 -9.93 -33.82
C MET A 1 18.72 -9.33 -35.04
N ASP A 2 18.33 -10.16 -36.01
CA ASP A 2 17.73 -9.68 -37.26
C ASP A 2 16.54 -8.75 -36.99
N LYS A 3 16.43 -7.67 -37.77
CA LYS A 3 15.34 -6.69 -37.67
C LYS A 3 13.95 -7.37 -37.64
N PHE A 4 13.83 -8.52 -38.31
CA PHE A 4 12.64 -9.37 -38.32
C PHE A 4 12.33 -10.01 -36.97
N LEU A 5 13.32 -10.67 -36.33
CA LEU A 5 13.16 -11.27 -35.00
C LEU A 5 12.81 -10.23 -33.93
N ARG A 6 13.36 -9.01 -34.06
CA ARG A 6 13.01 -7.89 -33.15
C ARG A 6 11.56 -7.44 -33.30
N LYS A 7 11.02 -7.39 -34.53
CA LYS A 7 9.60 -7.06 -34.78
C LYS A 7 8.66 -8.11 -34.21
N ILE A 8 8.96 -9.40 -34.40
CA ILE A 8 8.18 -10.50 -33.82
C ILE A 8 8.18 -10.43 -32.29
N SER A 9 9.36 -10.28 -31.68
CA SER A 9 9.48 -10.13 -30.23
C SER A 9 8.65 -8.94 -29.70
N THR A 10 8.70 -7.80 -30.38
CA THR A 10 7.91 -6.62 -30.00
C THR A 10 6.40 -6.89 -30.10
N LEU A 11 5.95 -7.55 -31.17
CA LEU A 11 4.55 -7.95 -31.34
C LEU A 11 4.09 -8.89 -30.21
N LEU A 12 4.88 -9.89 -29.87
CA LEU A 12 4.59 -10.83 -28.78
C LEU A 12 4.51 -10.12 -27.43
N VAL A 13 5.41 -9.17 -27.17
CA VAL A 13 5.37 -8.34 -25.96
C VAL A 13 4.08 -7.51 -25.91
N TYR A 14 3.68 -6.87 -27.02
CA TYR A 14 2.43 -6.11 -27.03
C TYR A 14 1.20 -6.99 -26.84
N LEU A 15 1.11 -8.15 -27.49
CA LEU A 15 0.01 -9.09 -27.30
C LEU A 15 -0.07 -9.56 -25.83
N PHE A 16 1.08 -9.87 -25.22
CA PHE A 16 1.16 -10.23 -23.81
C PHE A 16 0.69 -9.09 -22.90
N LEU A 17 1.14 -7.85 -23.14
CA LEU A 17 0.73 -6.69 -22.35
C LEU A 17 -0.76 -6.37 -22.50
N ILE A 18 -1.32 -6.48 -23.70
CA ILE A 18 -2.76 -6.30 -23.95
C ILE A 18 -3.56 -7.37 -23.19
N CYS A 19 -3.16 -8.63 -23.29
CA CYS A 19 -3.81 -9.74 -22.58
C CYS A 19 -3.80 -9.51 -21.05
N ASN A 20 -2.64 -9.13 -20.49
CA ASN A 20 -2.53 -8.80 -19.06
C ASN A 20 -3.40 -7.59 -18.69
N SER A 21 -3.43 -6.56 -19.52
CA SER A 21 -4.23 -5.37 -19.28
C SER A 21 -5.72 -5.70 -19.24
N ILE A 22 -6.20 -6.55 -20.15
CA ILE A 22 -7.60 -7.02 -20.16
C ILE A 22 -7.90 -7.84 -18.90
N LEU A 23 -6.99 -8.73 -18.48
CA LEU A 23 -7.16 -9.54 -17.28
C LEU A 23 -7.25 -8.68 -16.01
N VAL A 24 -6.40 -7.66 -15.88
CA VAL A 24 -6.37 -6.76 -14.72
C VAL A 24 -7.52 -5.74 -14.74
N LEU A 25 -7.82 -5.15 -15.89
CA LEU A 25 -8.82 -4.10 -16.00
C LEU A 25 -10.25 -4.66 -16.11
N GLY A 26 -10.43 -5.91 -16.54
CA GLY A 26 -11.74 -6.53 -16.69
C GLY A 26 -12.61 -6.43 -15.43
N PRO A 27 -12.14 -6.86 -14.25
CA PRO A 27 -12.88 -6.74 -12.98
C PRO A 27 -13.13 -5.29 -12.55
N VAL A 28 -12.21 -4.37 -12.86
CA VAL A 28 -12.36 -2.94 -12.55
C VAL A 28 -13.48 -2.34 -13.40
N ILE A 29 -13.45 -2.59 -14.72
CA ILE A 29 -14.50 -2.18 -15.65
C ILE A 29 -15.83 -2.79 -15.23
N TRP A 30 -15.86 -4.07 -14.84
CA TRP A 30 -17.06 -4.72 -14.33
C TRP A 30 -17.62 -4.00 -13.10
N THR A 31 -16.77 -3.64 -12.15
CA THR A 31 -17.17 -2.94 -10.92
C THR A 31 -17.75 -1.57 -11.23
N ILE A 32 -17.13 -0.82 -12.15
CA ILE A 32 -17.62 0.48 -12.61
C ILE A 32 -18.97 0.33 -13.31
N MET A 33 -19.12 -0.66 -14.18
CA MET A 33 -20.41 -0.89 -14.87
C MET A 33 -21.51 -1.33 -13.89
N ALA A 34 -21.16 -2.14 -12.89
CA ALA A 34 -22.08 -2.59 -11.87
C ALA A 34 -22.58 -1.44 -10.98
N SER A 35 -21.76 -0.41 -10.72
CA SER A 35 -22.19 0.75 -9.92
C SER A 35 -23.21 1.65 -10.62
N PHE A 36 -23.35 1.55 -11.95
CA PHE A 36 -24.40 2.24 -12.71
C PHE A 36 -25.64 1.38 -12.99
N LYS A 37 -25.64 0.10 -12.60
CA LYS A 37 -26.74 -0.83 -12.89
C LYS A 37 -27.90 -0.58 -11.94
N LYS A 38 -29.09 -0.37 -12.48
CA LYS A 38 -30.31 -0.22 -11.68
C LYS A 38 -30.65 -1.50 -10.90
N GLY A 39 -31.09 -1.33 -9.65
CA GLY A 39 -31.47 -2.41 -8.72
C GLY A 39 -30.31 -2.92 -7.84
N ASN A 40 -30.60 -3.86 -6.95
CA ASN A 40 -29.64 -4.37 -5.95
C ASN A 40 -28.98 -5.70 -6.34
N ASN A 41 -29.14 -6.15 -7.59
CA ASN A 41 -28.71 -7.48 -8.02
C ASN A 41 -27.28 -7.47 -8.58
N LEU A 42 -26.30 -7.34 -7.69
CA LEU A 42 -24.86 -7.34 -8.00
C LEU A 42 -24.38 -8.65 -8.66
N PHE A 43 -25.12 -9.74 -8.49
CA PHE A 43 -24.76 -11.09 -8.97
C PHE A 43 -25.41 -11.45 -10.32
N SER A 44 -26.20 -10.56 -10.91
CA SER A 44 -26.81 -10.79 -12.22
C SER A 44 -25.71 -10.77 -13.30
N SER A 45 -25.44 -11.95 -13.89
CA SER A 45 -24.32 -12.24 -14.81
C SER A 45 -24.54 -11.76 -16.25
N THR A 46 -25.69 -11.15 -16.55
CA THR A 46 -26.04 -10.75 -17.91
C THR A 46 -25.94 -9.23 -18.08
N PHE A 47 -25.14 -8.80 -19.06
CA PHE A 47 -25.00 -7.40 -19.46
C PHE A 47 -26.10 -6.91 -20.41
N SER A 48 -26.95 -7.81 -20.90
CA SER A 48 -28.05 -7.46 -21.82
C SER A 48 -29.18 -6.77 -21.06
N GLY A 49 -29.56 -5.55 -21.49
CA GLY A 49 -30.69 -4.81 -20.92
C GLY A 49 -30.38 -4.03 -19.65
N ILE A 50 -29.13 -3.62 -19.43
CA ILE A 50 -28.76 -2.74 -18.29
C ILE A 50 -29.45 -1.38 -18.48
N GLU A 51 -30.39 -1.08 -17.59
CA GLU A 51 -30.82 0.30 -17.35
C GLU A 51 -29.72 1.01 -16.56
N PHE A 52 -29.09 1.98 -17.20
CA PHE A 52 -28.09 2.84 -16.61
C PHE A 52 -28.76 3.86 -15.69
N THR A 53 -28.25 4.02 -14.47
CA THR A 53 -28.76 5.00 -13.50
C THR A 53 -27.63 5.59 -12.65
N PHE A 54 -27.87 6.81 -12.15
CA PHE A 54 -27.03 7.47 -11.15
C PHE A 54 -27.62 7.38 -9.73
N ASP A 55 -28.75 6.70 -9.53
CA ASP A 55 -29.46 6.65 -8.24
C ASP A 55 -28.56 6.21 -7.09
N HIS A 56 -27.71 5.20 -7.31
CA HIS A 56 -26.73 4.73 -6.32
C HIS A 56 -25.78 5.83 -5.85
N TYR A 57 -25.32 6.68 -6.78
CA TYR A 57 -24.45 7.81 -6.45
C TYR A 57 -25.22 8.91 -5.72
N ILE A 58 -26.44 9.23 -6.17
CA ILE A 58 -27.30 10.22 -5.49
C ILE A 58 -27.53 9.78 -4.05
N THR A 59 -28.06 8.57 -3.83
CA THR A 59 -28.28 7.97 -2.51
C THR A 59 -27.00 7.92 -1.68
N LEU A 60 -25.84 7.61 -2.28
CA LEU A 60 -24.56 7.62 -1.56
C LEU A 60 -24.24 9.01 -0.97
N PHE A 61 -24.46 10.08 -1.72
CA PHE A 61 -24.14 11.44 -1.28
C PHE A 61 -25.27 12.14 -0.51
N THR A 62 -26.53 11.70 -0.63
CA THR A 62 -27.68 12.32 0.07
C THR A 62 -28.11 11.54 1.31
N ASP A 63 -28.07 10.21 1.25
CA ASP A 63 -28.71 9.34 2.25
C ASP A 63 -27.68 8.63 3.16
N THR A 64 -26.38 8.87 2.93
CA THR A 64 -25.31 8.29 3.74
C THR A 64 -24.27 9.34 4.13
N PRO A 65 -23.51 9.15 5.22
CA PRO A 65 -22.41 10.04 5.60
C PRO A 65 -21.13 9.74 4.80
N TYR A 66 -21.25 9.35 3.53
CA TYR A 66 -20.14 8.93 2.67
C TYR A 66 -19.01 9.96 2.63
N MET A 67 -19.33 11.26 2.53
CA MET A 67 -18.31 12.31 2.50
C MET A 67 -17.45 12.29 3.78
N GLN A 68 -18.07 12.04 4.94
CA GLN A 68 -17.35 11.92 6.19
C GLN A 68 -16.46 10.66 6.20
N TRP A 69 -16.97 9.50 5.79
CA TRP A 69 -16.15 8.28 5.70
C TRP A 69 -14.96 8.42 4.76
N TYR A 70 -15.17 9.08 3.62
CA TYR A 70 -14.14 9.37 2.65
C TYR A 70 -13.07 10.28 3.25
N LEU A 71 -13.46 11.40 3.87
CA LEU A 71 -12.54 12.32 4.52
C LEU A 71 -11.76 11.67 5.67
N ASN A 72 -12.44 10.87 6.50
CA ASN A 72 -11.80 10.12 7.58
C ASN A 72 -10.70 9.19 7.03
N THR A 73 -11.00 8.47 5.94
CA THR A 73 -10.05 7.57 5.27
C THR A 73 -8.90 8.34 4.64
N PHE A 74 -9.20 9.45 3.96
CA PHE A 74 -8.21 10.30 3.31
C PHE A 74 -7.22 10.88 4.33
N ILE A 75 -7.72 11.51 5.40
CA ILE A 75 -6.90 12.09 6.47
C ILE A 75 -6.01 11.02 7.10
N LEU A 76 -6.58 9.86 7.43
CA LEU A 76 -5.84 8.77 8.04
C LEU A 76 -4.78 8.20 7.10
N ALA A 77 -5.10 8.00 5.82
CA ALA A 77 -4.16 7.49 4.82
C ALA A 77 -2.99 8.46 4.59
N THR A 78 -3.26 9.77 4.48
CA THR A 78 -2.23 10.80 4.34
C THR A 78 -1.35 10.88 5.58
N ALA A 79 -1.94 10.89 6.78
CA ALA A 79 -1.18 10.90 8.03
C ALA A 79 -0.30 9.65 8.15
N ASN A 80 -0.86 8.48 7.84
CA ASN A 80 -0.12 7.21 7.85
C ASN A 80 1.05 7.25 6.87
N MET A 81 0.84 7.73 5.65
CA MET A 81 1.87 7.86 4.62
C MET A 81 3.01 8.75 5.12
N LEU A 82 2.72 9.95 5.62
CA LEU A 82 3.74 10.92 6.05
C LEU A 82 4.55 10.41 7.24
N ILE A 83 3.86 9.91 8.28
CA ILE A 83 4.53 9.43 9.50
C ILE A 83 5.35 8.18 9.18
N SER A 84 4.77 7.22 8.45
CA SER A 84 5.49 6.00 8.08
C SER A 84 6.71 6.33 7.24
N LEU A 85 6.60 7.26 6.27
CA LEU A 85 7.74 7.67 5.45
C LEU A 85 8.88 8.24 6.28
N ILE A 86 8.59 9.12 7.25
CA ILE A 86 9.61 9.70 8.12
C ILE A 86 10.31 8.60 8.94
N VAL A 87 9.52 7.78 9.65
CA VAL A 87 10.06 6.75 10.55
C VAL A 87 10.83 5.68 9.78
N VAL A 88 10.27 5.21 8.66
CA VAL A 88 10.91 4.19 7.80
C VAL A 88 12.20 4.73 7.22
N THR A 89 12.20 5.95 6.67
CA THR A 89 13.41 6.54 6.06
C THR A 89 14.53 6.66 7.08
N MET A 90 14.24 7.18 8.28
CA MET A 90 15.23 7.28 9.36
C MET A 90 15.75 5.92 9.78
N THR A 91 14.85 4.96 9.99
CA THR A 91 15.20 3.60 10.42
C THR A 91 16.05 2.89 9.36
N ALA A 92 15.60 2.91 8.11
CA ALA A 92 16.29 2.31 6.97
C ALA A 92 17.67 2.95 6.74
N TYR A 93 17.80 4.26 6.90
CA TYR A 93 19.09 4.95 6.78
C TYR A 93 20.09 4.44 7.83
N VAL A 94 19.67 4.34 9.10
CA VAL A 94 20.50 3.77 10.18
C VAL A 94 20.90 2.33 9.85
N PHE A 95 19.94 1.50 9.43
CA PHE A 95 20.21 0.11 9.06
C PHE A 95 21.00 -0.03 7.75
N SER A 96 21.04 0.96 6.87
CA SER A 96 21.89 0.93 5.68
C SER A 96 23.31 1.37 6.03
N ARG A 97 23.46 2.60 6.52
CA ARG A 97 24.76 3.29 6.64
C ARG A 97 25.55 2.98 7.89
N TYR A 98 24.89 2.67 9.01
CA TYR A 98 25.59 2.46 10.28
C TYR A 98 25.90 0.98 10.54
N ARG A 99 27.02 0.76 11.24
CA ARG A 99 27.42 -0.53 11.78
C ARG A 99 27.25 -0.50 13.29
N PHE A 100 26.42 -1.38 13.83
CA PHE A 100 26.18 -1.49 15.27
C PHE A 100 25.92 -2.95 15.66
N ARG A 101 26.16 -3.27 16.93
CA ARG A 101 25.94 -4.62 17.48
C ARG A 101 24.45 -4.98 17.40
N GLY A 102 24.14 -6.17 16.90
CA GLY A 102 22.75 -6.66 16.79
C GLY A 102 21.98 -6.21 15.54
N LYS A 103 22.61 -5.47 14.60
CA LYS A 103 22.00 -5.02 13.33
C LYS A 103 21.25 -6.13 12.58
N ARG A 104 21.95 -7.25 12.31
CA ARG A 104 21.38 -8.40 11.58
C ARG A 104 20.25 -9.06 12.36
N ASN A 105 20.47 -9.33 13.65
CA ASN A 105 19.48 -9.99 14.50
C ASN A 105 18.19 -9.17 14.61
N THR A 106 18.32 -7.84 14.73
CA THR A 106 17.16 -6.93 14.81
C THR A 106 16.35 -6.95 13.52
N LEU A 107 17.01 -6.81 12.35
CA LEU A 107 16.34 -6.87 11.06
C LEU A 107 15.63 -8.21 10.81
N MET A 108 16.27 -9.32 11.18
CA MET A 108 15.68 -10.66 11.06
C MET A 108 14.50 -10.84 12.02
N SER A 109 14.60 -10.33 13.26
CA SER A 109 13.52 -10.42 14.24
C SER A 109 12.29 -9.65 13.78
N ILE A 110 12.48 -8.45 13.25
CA ILE A 110 11.42 -7.62 12.67
C ILE A 110 10.72 -8.36 11.51
N LEU A 111 11.48 -9.03 10.65
CA LEU A 111 10.94 -9.82 9.54
C LEU A 111 10.13 -11.02 10.03
N VAL A 112 10.66 -11.79 10.97
CA VAL A 112 9.98 -12.98 11.53
C VAL A 112 8.70 -12.59 12.25
N LEU A 113 8.71 -11.52 13.03
CA LEU A 113 7.51 -11.02 13.71
C LEU A 113 6.42 -10.58 12.73
N GLN A 114 6.79 -10.05 11.57
CA GLN A 114 5.83 -9.66 10.53
C GLN A 114 5.16 -10.86 9.85
N MET A 115 5.83 -12.01 9.79
CA MET A 115 5.25 -13.23 9.22
C MET A 115 4.13 -13.82 10.09
N PHE A 116 3.98 -13.33 11.33
CA PHE A 116 2.88 -13.73 12.19
C PHE A 116 1.54 -13.27 11.60
N PRO A 117 0.51 -14.13 11.55
CA PRO A 117 -0.76 -13.77 10.92
C PRO A 117 -1.45 -12.58 11.60
N ALA A 118 -1.71 -11.52 10.83
CA ALA A 118 -2.27 -10.27 11.35
C ALA A 118 -3.67 -10.43 11.98
N PHE A 119 -4.49 -11.37 11.48
CA PHE A 119 -5.81 -11.62 12.08
C PHE A 119 -5.71 -12.26 13.47
N LEU A 120 -4.66 -13.05 13.74
CA LEU A 120 -4.44 -13.65 15.05
C LEU A 120 -3.97 -12.60 16.07
N SER A 121 -3.24 -11.57 15.63
CA SER A 121 -2.81 -10.48 16.51
C SER A 121 -3.91 -9.45 16.80
N MET A 122 -5.04 -9.49 16.08
CA MET A 122 -6.13 -8.52 16.22
C MET A 122 -6.71 -8.47 17.65
N THR A 123 -6.90 -9.63 18.29
CA THR A 123 -7.38 -9.70 19.68
C THR A 123 -6.40 -9.04 20.65
N ALA A 124 -5.09 -9.27 20.47
CA ALA A 124 -4.07 -8.68 21.31
C ALA A 124 -3.98 -7.16 21.13
N ILE A 125 -4.05 -6.69 19.87
CA ILE A 125 -4.08 -5.27 19.54
C ILE A 125 -5.32 -4.60 20.14
N TYR A 126 -6.49 -5.23 20.04
CA TYR A 126 -7.73 -4.73 20.66
C TYR A 126 -7.58 -4.54 22.18
N ILE A 127 -7.07 -5.56 22.88
CA ILE A 127 -6.83 -5.46 24.34
C ILE A 127 -5.85 -4.32 24.66
N LEU A 128 -4.79 -4.16 23.86
CA LEU A 128 -3.79 -3.11 24.05
C LEU A 128 -4.39 -1.71 23.85
N LEU A 129 -5.15 -1.51 22.77
CA LEU A 129 -5.84 -0.25 22.50
C LEU A 129 -6.91 0.05 23.55
N SER A 130 -7.63 -0.98 24.02
CA SER A 130 -8.63 -0.84 25.08
C SER A 130 -8.01 -0.38 26.39
N LYS A 131 -6.89 -1.02 26.81
CA LYS A 131 -6.14 -0.59 28.01
C LYS A 131 -5.59 0.83 27.89
N ALA A 132 -5.25 1.26 26.68
CA ALA A 132 -4.76 2.60 26.39
C ALA A 132 -5.87 3.65 26.18
N ASN A 133 -7.15 3.26 26.23
CA ASN A 133 -8.30 4.11 25.87
C ASN A 133 -8.21 4.70 24.44
N LEU A 134 -7.67 3.91 23.49
CA LEU A 134 -7.48 4.28 22.09
C LEU A 134 -8.45 3.57 21.12
N ILE A 135 -9.42 2.84 21.65
CA ILE A 135 -10.49 2.21 20.85
C ILE A 135 -11.34 3.28 20.16
N ASP A 136 -11.69 3.03 18.90
CA ASP A 136 -12.48 3.93 18.06
C ASP A 136 -11.87 5.35 17.90
N THR A 137 -10.55 5.47 18.01
CA THR A 137 -9.82 6.73 17.79
C THR A 137 -8.93 6.68 16.55
N TYR A 138 -8.75 7.84 15.90
CA TYR A 138 -7.77 7.99 14.80
C TYR A 138 -6.36 7.64 15.25
N THR A 139 -5.96 8.07 16.45
CA THR A 139 -4.62 7.81 16.99
C THR A 139 -4.36 6.32 17.15
N GLY A 140 -5.31 5.58 17.72
CA GLY A 140 -5.19 4.13 17.87
C GLY A 140 -5.03 3.43 16.53
N LEU A 141 -5.87 3.78 15.55
CA LEU A 141 -5.82 3.19 14.22
C LEU A 141 -4.54 3.55 13.46
N LEU A 142 -4.10 4.80 13.55
CA LEU A 142 -2.86 5.29 12.94
C LEU A 142 -1.63 4.57 13.50
N LEU A 143 -1.55 4.37 14.82
CA LEU A 143 -0.46 3.62 15.45
C LEU A 143 -0.37 2.19 14.93
N VAL A 144 -1.51 1.52 14.76
CA VAL A 144 -1.56 0.16 14.20
C VAL A 144 -1.06 0.15 12.75
N TYR A 145 -1.49 1.10 11.92
CA TYR A 145 -1.08 1.15 10.51
C TYR A 145 0.41 1.47 10.32
N VAL A 146 0.92 2.46 11.05
CA VAL A 146 2.35 2.83 11.00
C VAL A 146 3.21 1.65 11.48
N THR A 147 2.87 1.06 12.63
CA THR A 147 3.65 -0.04 13.22
C THR A 147 3.55 -1.33 12.40
N GLY A 148 2.39 -1.63 11.83
CA GLY A 148 2.17 -2.83 11.03
C GLY A 148 2.92 -2.82 9.69
N SER A 149 3.11 -1.63 9.08
CA SER A 149 3.81 -1.49 7.80
C SER A 149 5.33 -1.30 7.92
N LEU A 150 5.80 -0.84 9.09
CA LEU A 150 7.20 -0.55 9.38
C LEU A 150 8.19 -1.67 9.01
N PRO A 151 7.94 -2.96 9.35
CA PRO A 151 8.89 -4.05 9.07
C PRO A 151 9.26 -4.18 7.59
N PHE A 152 8.26 -4.36 6.73
CA PHE A 152 8.48 -4.53 5.28
C PHE A 152 9.03 -3.26 4.64
N MET A 153 8.49 -2.10 5.02
CA MET A 153 8.93 -0.82 4.44
C MET A 153 10.38 -0.49 4.82
N THR A 154 10.82 -0.83 6.04
CA THR A 154 12.22 -0.69 6.45
C THR A 154 13.14 -1.53 5.56
N TRP A 155 12.77 -2.78 5.27
CA TRP A 155 13.55 -3.63 4.37
C TRP A 155 13.59 -3.10 2.94
N LEU A 156 12.45 -2.64 2.43
CA LEU A 156 12.35 -2.06 1.09
C LEU A 156 13.25 -0.83 0.94
N VAL A 157 13.07 0.17 1.81
CA VAL A 157 13.83 1.43 1.74
C VAL A 157 15.31 1.20 2.04
N LYS A 158 15.65 0.30 2.96
CA LYS A 158 17.04 -0.10 3.20
C LYS A 158 17.66 -0.70 1.94
N GLY A 159 16.94 -1.57 1.23
CA GLY A 159 17.40 -2.17 -0.03
C GLY A 159 17.70 -1.11 -1.10
N TYR A 160 16.86 -0.08 -1.19
CA TYR A 160 17.12 1.07 -2.05
C TYR A 160 18.35 1.87 -1.60
N PHE A 161 18.50 2.17 -0.32
CA PHE A 161 19.70 2.87 0.18
C PHE A 161 20.98 2.07 -0.05
N ASP A 162 20.96 0.75 0.15
CA ASP A 162 22.11 -0.11 -0.06
C ASP A 162 22.59 -0.13 -1.54
N ALA A 163 21.70 0.17 -2.49
CA ALA A 163 22.05 0.30 -3.91
C ALA A 163 22.76 1.63 -4.24
N ILE A 164 22.67 2.64 -3.38
CA ILE A 164 23.35 3.93 -3.55
C ILE A 164 24.80 3.81 -3.04
N PRO A 165 25.82 4.14 -3.86
CA PRO A 165 27.22 4.06 -3.46
C PRO A 165 27.53 4.87 -2.19
N THR A 166 28.25 4.25 -1.25
CA THR A 166 28.65 4.88 0.02
C THR A 166 29.68 6.00 -0.18
N SER A 167 30.37 6.02 -1.31
CA SER A 167 31.33 7.09 -1.65
C SER A 167 30.70 8.47 -1.73
N LEU A 168 29.40 8.56 -2.02
CA LEU A 168 28.66 9.84 -1.99
C LEU A 168 28.54 10.36 -0.56
N ASP A 169 28.26 9.48 0.40
CA ASP A 169 28.18 9.85 1.82
C ASP A 169 29.57 10.22 2.37
N GLU A 170 30.63 9.57 1.89
CA GLU A 170 32.02 9.88 2.25
C GLU A 170 32.47 11.23 1.69
N ALA A 171 32.15 11.52 0.43
CA ALA A 171 32.43 12.81 -0.19
C ALA A 171 31.71 13.95 0.53
N ALA A 172 30.42 13.78 0.84
CA ALA A 172 29.66 14.77 1.59
C ALA A 172 30.27 15.06 2.97
N LYS A 173 30.80 14.05 3.66
CA LYS A 173 31.50 14.22 4.94
C LYS A 173 32.81 15.00 4.81
N ILE A 174 33.55 14.77 3.72
CA ILE A 174 34.77 15.55 3.42
C ILE A 174 34.42 17.02 3.17
N ASP A 175 33.29 17.30 2.50
CA ASP A 175 32.77 18.65 2.26
C ASP A 175 32.12 19.30 3.51
N GLY A 176 32.11 18.60 4.65
CA GLY A 176 31.68 19.14 5.94
C GLY A 176 30.22 18.83 6.34
N ALA A 177 29.52 17.96 5.60
CA ALA A 177 28.21 17.45 6.02
C ALA A 177 28.38 16.37 7.11
N GLY A 178 27.79 16.60 8.29
CA GLY A 178 27.84 15.70 9.45
C GLY A 178 26.46 15.48 10.07
#